data_AF-A0A812UZN4-F1
#
_entry.id   AF-A0A812UZN4-F1
#
_cell.length_a   1.000
_cell.length_b   1.000
_cell.length_c   1.000
_cell.angle_alpha   90.00
_cell.angle_beta   90.00
_cell.angle_gamma   90.00
#
_symmetry.space_group_name_H-M   'P 1'
#
loop_
_entity.id
_entity.type
_entity.pdbx_description
1 polymer ?
#
loop_
_entity_poly.entity_id
_entity_poly.type
_entity_poly.pdbx_seq_one_letter_code
_entity_poly.pdbx_strand_id
1 'polypeptide(L)'
;SMILEKVGLLRGHVSGPSNTNLVYHSSKLMALSEADYPMELRILQDGKTESDEKYLYNDMWNAHPKIDPVSGKLYWLDYDLTGLSGKFSYGVLDADGKPERNCSGTMGGGKSVMIHDLGITERYAIVIDVPVMVGIEHYATEKTLWKYDASH
;
A
#
# COMPACT_ATOMS: atom_id res chain seq x y z
N SER A 1 19.51 9.01 -6.32
CA SER A 1 19.59 8.32 -5.03
C SER A 1 19.09 9.20 -3.88
N MET A 2 19.59 10.43 -3.69
CA MET A 2 19.26 11.28 -2.52
C MET A 2 17.78 11.75 -2.42
N ILE A 3 17.07 11.93 -3.53
CA ILE A 3 15.63 12.31 -3.49
C ILE A 3 14.78 11.14 -3.02
N LEU A 4 14.98 9.95 -3.59
CA LEU A 4 14.27 8.72 -3.20
C LEU A 4 14.45 8.40 -1.72
N GLU A 5 15.66 8.60 -1.18
CA GLU A 5 15.94 8.44 0.26
C GLU A 5 15.18 9.45 1.11
N LYS A 6 15.16 10.73 0.71
CA LYS A 6 14.44 11.80 1.42
C LYS A 6 12.93 11.61 1.45
N VAL A 7 12.37 10.90 0.47
CA VAL A 7 10.93 10.61 0.38
C VAL A 7 10.57 9.18 0.78
N GLY A 8 11.52 8.40 1.30
CA GLY A 8 11.27 7.03 1.79
C GLY A 8 10.97 6.00 0.68
N LEU A 9 11.34 6.26 -0.58
CA LEU A 9 11.03 5.41 -1.74
C LEU A 9 12.16 4.46 -2.17
N LEU A 10 13.22 4.33 -1.37
CA LEU A 10 14.29 3.36 -1.64
C LEU A 10 13.84 1.95 -1.22
N ARG A 11 13.48 1.12 -2.20
CA ARG A 11 13.19 -0.32 -2.00
C ARG A 11 14.36 -0.99 -1.28
N GLY A 12 14.10 -1.54 -0.08
CA GLY A 12 15.09 -2.22 0.76
C GLY A 12 15.52 -1.47 2.02
N HIS A 13 15.18 -0.18 2.17
CA HIS A 13 15.23 0.54 3.44
C HIS A 13 13.81 0.94 3.83
N VAL A 14 13.17 0.09 4.62
CA VAL A 14 11.82 0.28 5.16
C VAL A 14 11.83 1.39 6.20
N SER A 15 10.96 2.40 6.07
CA SER A 15 10.81 3.46 7.10
C SER A 15 9.48 4.24 7.02
N GLY A 16 8.44 3.70 6.37
CA GLY A 16 7.16 4.41 6.37
C GLY A 16 6.64 4.51 7.80
N PRO A 17 5.93 5.60 8.14
CA PRO A 17 5.58 5.91 9.52
C PRO A 17 4.54 4.95 10.12
N SER A 18 4.01 3.98 9.35
CA SER A 18 2.97 3.03 9.78
C SER A 18 1.78 3.73 10.47
N ASN A 19 1.37 4.88 9.94
CA ASN A 19 0.48 5.84 10.61
C ASN A 19 -0.86 6.06 9.90
N THR A 20 -1.15 5.32 8.83
CA THR A 20 -2.31 5.59 7.97
C THR A 20 -3.51 4.72 8.34
N ASN A 21 -3.30 3.43 8.62
CA ASN A 21 -4.40 2.52 8.94
C ASN A 21 -3.96 1.33 9.82
N LEU A 22 -4.94 0.66 10.41
CA LEU A 22 -4.81 -0.60 11.12
C LEU A 22 -5.66 -1.68 10.46
N VAL A 23 -5.13 -2.90 10.34
CA VAL A 23 -5.91 -4.07 9.89
C VAL A 23 -5.66 -5.26 10.79
N TYR A 24 -6.71 -6.00 11.12
CA TYR A 24 -6.62 -7.26 11.86
C TYR A 24 -6.99 -8.43 10.95
N HIS A 25 -6.05 -9.35 10.72
CA HIS A 25 -6.22 -10.50 9.85
C HIS A 25 -5.32 -11.65 10.30
N SER A 26 -5.81 -12.89 10.20
CA SER A 26 -5.05 -14.09 10.60
C SER A 26 -4.41 -14.00 12.00
N SER A 27 -5.16 -13.49 12.97
CA SER A 27 -4.69 -13.26 14.35
C SER A 27 -3.52 -12.27 14.51
N LYS A 28 -3.32 -11.39 13.52
CA LYS A 28 -2.28 -10.35 13.50
C LYS A 28 -2.93 -8.99 13.36
N LEU A 29 -2.56 -8.06 14.24
CA LEU A 29 -2.83 -6.64 14.06
C LEU A 29 -1.65 -6.02 13.32
N MET A 30 -1.91 -5.28 12.25
CA MET A 30 -0.88 -4.64 11.45
C MET A 30 -1.13 -3.14 11.36
N ALA A 31 -0.06 -2.37 11.50
CA ALA A 31 -0.04 -0.95 11.16
C ALA A 31 0.50 -0.74 9.75
N LEU A 32 -0.16 0.15 9.01
CA LEU A 32 0.06 0.34 7.58
C LEU A 32 0.33 1.81 7.26
N SER A 33 1.22 2.03 6.30
CA SER A 33 1.39 3.28 5.57
C SER A 33 1.46 2.99 4.07
N GLU A 34 1.22 4.03 3.26
CA GLU A 34 1.29 3.94 1.80
C GLU A 34 2.66 3.42 1.32
N ALA A 35 2.61 2.43 0.41
CA ALA A 35 3.76 1.76 -0.20
C ALA A 35 4.81 1.32 0.83
N ASP A 36 4.35 0.71 1.91
CA ASP A 36 5.21 0.23 2.99
C ASP A 36 4.88 -1.20 3.40
N TYR A 37 5.79 -1.83 4.14
CA TYR A 37 5.62 -3.18 4.62
C TYR A 37 4.66 -3.22 5.83
N PRO A 38 3.69 -4.15 5.87
CA PRO A 38 2.81 -4.28 7.03
C PRO A 38 3.58 -4.63 8.31
N MET A 39 3.55 -3.73 9.28
CA MET A 39 4.26 -3.89 10.55
C MET A 39 3.34 -4.54 11.59
N GLU A 40 3.77 -5.65 12.18
CA GLU A 40 3.00 -6.30 13.27
C GLU A 40 2.96 -5.41 14.51
N LEU A 41 1.75 -5.20 15.04
CA LEU A 41 1.51 -4.59 16.33
C LEU A 41 0.93 -5.61 17.32
N ARG A 42 1.41 -5.59 18.56
CA ARG A 42 0.83 -6.31 19.69
C ARG A 42 0.14 -5.34 20.63
N ILE A 43 -1.03 -5.73 21.13
CA ILE A 43 -1.71 -5.02 22.23
C ILE A 43 -1.42 -5.78 23.53
N LEU A 44 -0.80 -5.09 24.48
CA LEU A 44 -0.47 -5.62 25.80
C LEU A 44 -1.70 -5.60 26.72
N GLN A 45 -1.62 -6.35 27.83
CA GLN A 45 -2.72 -6.43 28.80
C GLN A 45 -3.08 -5.07 29.43
N ASP A 46 -2.14 -4.13 29.47
CA ASP A 46 -2.36 -2.77 29.97
C ASP A 46 -2.90 -1.80 28.89
N GLY A 47 -3.23 -2.31 27.70
CA GLY A 47 -3.75 -1.54 26.57
C GLY A 47 -2.68 -0.79 25.77
N LYS A 48 -1.40 -0.89 26.12
CA LYS A 48 -0.31 -0.31 25.32
C LYS A 48 -0.05 -1.15 24.08
N THR A 49 0.46 -0.50 23.04
CA THR A 49 0.94 -1.15 21.82
C THR A 49 2.45 -1.37 21.86
N GLU A 50 2.90 -2.49 21.33
CA GLU A 50 4.31 -2.82 21.14
C GLU A 50 4.54 -3.29 19.69
N SER A 51 5.71 -2.98 19.13
CA SER A 51 6.18 -3.47 17.83
C SER A 51 7.62 -3.92 17.96
N ASP A 52 7.97 -5.06 17.38
CA ASP A 52 9.37 -5.47 17.20
C ASP A 52 9.93 -4.98 15.85
N GLU A 53 9.24 -4.03 15.18
CA GLU A 53 9.51 -3.60 13.79
C GLU A 53 9.54 -4.79 12.81
N LYS A 54 8.79 -5.83 13.14
CA LYS A 54 8.70 -7.04 12.34
C LYS A 54 7.70 -6.86 11.21
N TYR A 55 8.20 -6.91 9.98
CA TYR A 55 7.38 -6.96 8.78
C TYR A 55 6.90 -8.39 8.53
N LEU A 56 5.59 -8.57 8.35
CA LEU A 56 4.98 -9.89 8.19
C LEU A 56 5.09 -10.44 6.77
N TYR A 57 5.18 -9.55 5.80
CA TYR A 57 5.18 -9.85 4.37
C TYR A 57 6.37 -9.21 3.69
N ASN A 58 6.81 -9.78 2.56
CA ASN A 58 7.92 -9.27 1.75
C ASN A 58 7.46 -8.34 0.63
N ASP A 59 6.15 -8.08 0.53
CA ASP A 59 5.54 -7.16 -0.41
C ASP A 59 5.10 -5.90 0.36
N MET A 60 5.38 -4.72 -0.20
CA MET A 60 4.83 -3.44 0.27
C MET A 60 3.35 -3.37 -0.12
N TRP A 61 2.53 -2.73 0.71
CA TRP A 61 1.09 -2.53 0.47
C TRP A 61 0.74 -1.03 0.51
N ASN A 62 -0.44 -0.69 -0.01
CA ASN A 62 -1.18 0.50 0.33
C ASN A 62 -1.76 0.36 1.74
N ALA A 63 -2.25 1.47 2.30
CA ALA A 63 -2.77 1.45 3.65
C ALA A 63 -4.19 0.86 3.76
N HIS A 64 -4.82 0.46 2.66
CA HIS A 64 -6.26 0.14 2.63
C HIS A 64 -6.57 -1.27 2.09
N PRO A 65 -6.01 -2.34 2.68
CA PRO A 65 -6.45 -3.68 2.34
C PRO A 65 -7.93 -3.89 2.68
N LYS A 66 -8.58 -4.80 1.97
CA LYS A 66 -9.99 -5.17 2.20
C LYS A 66 -10.08 -6.64 2.58
N ILE A 67 -10.93 -6.95 3.56
CA ILE A 67 -11.22 -8.33 3.95
C ILE A 67 -12.59 -8.69 3.40
N ASP A 68 -12.68 -9.78 2.64
CA ASP A 68 -13.97 -10.35 2.26
C ASP A 68 -14.62 -11.00 3.49
N PRO A 69 -15.79 -10.52 3.96
CA PRO A 69 -16.43 -11.04 5.16
C PRO A 69 -16.94 -12.48 5.01
N VAL A 70 -17.11 -13.00 3.79
CA VAL A 70 -17.59 -14.37 3.55
C VAL A 70 -16.44 -15.36 3.60
N SER A 71 -15.33 -15.08 2.90
CA SER A 71 -14.20 -16.00 2.80
C SER A 71 -13.08 -15.75 3.81
N GLY A 72 -13.04 -14.56 4.44
CA GLY A 72 -11.94 -14.14 5.32
C GLY A 72 -10.65 -13.77 4.57
N LYS A 73 -10.66 -13.77 3.24
CA LYS A 73 -9.49 -13.42 2.42
C LYS A 73 -9.18 -11.92 2.52
N LEU A 74 -7.90 -11.59 2.57
CA LEU A 74 -7.42 -10.21 2.58
C LEU A 74 -6.86 -9.84 1.21
N TYR A 75 -7.31 -8.72 0.69
CA TYR A 75 -6.97 -8.15 -0.61
C TYR A 75 -6.11 -6.92 -0.39
N TRP A 76 -4.94 -6.86 -1.00
CA TRP A 76 -4.00 -5.73 -0.88
C TRP A 76 -3.55 -5.25 -2.26
N LEU A 77 -3.06 -4.02 -2.31
CA LEU A 77 -2.56 -3.38 -3.53
C LEU A 77 -1.24 -2.65 -3.22
N ASP A 78 -0.37 -2.50 -4.20
CA ASP A 78 0.82 -1.65 -4.17
C ASP A 78 0.90 -0.88 -5.49
N TYR A 79 1.50 0.30 -5.50
CA TYR A 79 1.67 1.08 -6.72
C TYR A 79 2.98 1.88 -6.71
N ASP A 80 3.48 2.14 -7.91
CA ASP A 80 4.75 2.82 -8.11
C ASP A 80 4.69 4.31 -7.73
N LEU A 81 5.10 4.61 -6.50
CA LEU A 81 5.24 5.99 -6.02
C LEU A 81 6.34 6.80 -6.72
N THR A 82 7.22 6.16 -7.50
CA THR A 82 8.25 6.90 -8.22
C THR A 82 7.69 7.68 -9.41
N GLY A 83 6.51 7.28 -9.90
CA GLY A 83 5.89 7.87 -11.08
C GLY A 83 6.44 7.36 -12.42
N LEU A 84 7.44 6.48 -12.41
CA LEU A 84 8.22 6.13 -13.61
C LEU A 84 7.58 5.04 -14.47
N SER A 85 6.71 4.20 -13.92
CA SER A 85 6.21 3.02 -14.62
C SER A 85 4.69 2.91 -14.74
N GLY A 86 3.92 3.63 -13.92
CA GLY A 86 2.47 3.46 -13.82
C GLY A 86 2.04 2.04 -13.39
N LYS A 87 2.98 1.24 -12.88
CA LYS A 87 2.71 -0.14 -12.48
C LYS A 87 2.08 -0.20 -11.10
N PHE A 88 1.21 -1.18 -10.93
CA PHE A 88 0.67 -1.57 -9.64
C PHE A 88 0.75 -3.09 -9.49
N SER A 89 0.80 -3.55 -8.25
CA SER A 89 0.67 -4.95 -7.86
C SER A 89 -0.58 -5.12 -7.02
N TYR A 90 -1.15 -6.31 -7.07
CA TYR A 90 -2.32 -6.68 -6.29
C TYR A 90 -2.14 -8.11 -5.82
N GLY A 91 -2.54 -8.39 -4.58
CA GLY A 91 -2.49 -9.74 -4.06
C GLY A 91 -3.64 -10.10 -3.15
N VAL A 92 -3.73 -11.40 -2.90
CA VAL A 92 -4.74 -12.01 -2.03
C VAL A 92 -4.03 -12.90 -1.04
N LEU A 93 -4.35 -12.74 0.24
CA LEU A 93 -4.05 -13.68 1.30
C LEU A 93 -5.30 -14.49 1.62
N ASP A 94 -5.13 -15.78 1.90
CA ASP A 94 -6.18 -16.62 2.44
C ASP A 94 -6.55 -16.21 3.89
N ALA A 95 -7.56 -16.85 4.48
CA ALA A 95 -8.00 -16.54 5.85
C ALA A 95 -6.93 -16.79 6.93
N ASP A 96 -5.94 -17.64 6.63
CA ASP A 96 -4.79 -17.97 7.48
C ASP A 96 -3.56 -17.09 7.17
N GLY A 97 -3.72 -16.05 6.36
CA GLY A 97 -2.68 -15.08 6.05
C GLY A 97 -1.63 -15.58 5.04
N LYS A 98 -1.87 -16.67 4.31
CA LYS A 98 -0.94 -17.19 3.29
C LYS A 98 -1.22 -16.57 1.92
N PRO A 99 -0.18 -16.23 1.14
CA PRO A 99 -0.36 -15.74 -0.22
C PRO A 99 -1.09 -16.76 -1.11
N GLU A 100 -2.22 -16.37 -1.68
CA GLU A 100 -3.00 -17.17 -2.63
C GLU A 100 -2.81 -16.66 -4.07
N ARG A 101 -2.68 -15.34 -4.24
CA ARG A 101 -2.54 -14.72 -5.56
C ARG A 101 -1.67 -13.47 -5.50
N ASN A 102 -0.89 -13.26 -6.56
CA ASN A 102 -0.17 -12.01 -6.81
C ASN A 102 -0.27 -11.71 -8.32
N CYS A 103 -0.67 -10.49 -8.68
CA CYS A 103 -0.83 -10.02 -10.04
C CYS A 103 -0.23 -8.62 -10.15
N SER A 104 0.28 -8.29 -11.33
CA SER A 104 0.70 -6.93 -11.65
C SER A 104 -0.08 -6.39 -12.85
N GLY A 105 -0.21 -5.07 -12.88
CA GLY A 105 -0.85 -4.35 -13.96
C GLY A 105 -0.16 -3.01 -14.20
N THR A 106 -0.61 -2.32 -15.24
CA THR A 106 -0.21 -0.95 -15.53
C THR A 106 -1.47 -0.13 -15.70
N MET A 107 -1.49 1.07 -15.11
CA MET A 107 -2.58 2.02 -15.29
C MET A 107 -2.74 2.43 -16.77
N GLY A 108 -3.97 2.79 -17.14
CA GLY A 108 -4.31 3.19 -18.51
C GLY A 108 -3.44 4.34 -19.00
N GLY A 109 -2.98 4.25 -20.26
CA GLY A 109 -2.11 5.26 -20.86
C GLY A 109 -0.70 5.36 -20.24
N GLY A 110 -0.32 4.43 -19.36
CA GLY A 110 0.98 4.46 -18.67
C GLY A 110 1.10 5.57 -17.63
N LYS A 111 -0.02 6.18 -17.23
CA LYS A 111 -0.08 7.23 -16.21
C LYS A 111 0.29 6.67 -14.84
N SER A 112 0.90 7.48 -13.99
CA SER A 112 1.12 7.14 -12.57
C SER A 112 0.19 7.98 -11.71
N VAL A 113 -0.84 7.35 -11.16
CA VAL A 113 -1.83 8.00 -10.29
C VAL A 113 -1.72 7.48 -8.86
N MET A 114 -2.19 8.27 -7.90
CA MET A 114 -2.33 7.86 -6.51
C MET A 114 -3.46 6.83 -6.40
N ILE A 115 -3.12 5.60 -5.99
CA ILE A 115 -4.10 4.52 -5.77
C ILE A 115 -4.24 4.29 -4.27
N HIS A 116 -4.82 5.28 -3.58
CA HIS A 116 -4.93 5.26 -2.12
C HIS A 116 -5.77 4.09 -1.60
N ASP A 117 -6.91 3.85 -2.24
CA ASP A 117 -7.86 2.83 -1.81
C ASP A 117 -8.14 1.81 -2.92
N LEU A 118 -8.62 0.62 -2.51
CA LEU A 118 -9.03 -0.46 -3.38
C LEU A 118 -10.46 -0.88 -3.05
N GLY A 119 -11.26 -1.20 -4.07
CA GLY A 119 -12.59 -1.78 -3.87
C GLY A 119 -12.56 -3.30 -4.04
N ILE A 120 -13.44 -4.03 -3.34
CA ILE A 120 -13.72 -5.43 -3.63
C ILE A 120 -15.23 -5.67 -3.75
N THR A 121 -15.59 -6.62 -4.60
CA THR A 121 -16.92 -7.20 -4.76
C THR A 121 -16.79 -8.72 -4.72
N GLU A 122 -17.91 -9.44 -4.79
CA GLU A 122 -17.90 -10.91 -4.87
C GLU A 122 -17.00 -11.46 -6.00
N ARG A 123 -16.83 -10.70 -7.10
CA ARG A 123 -16.12 -11.19 -8.30
C ARG A 123 -14.93 -10.35 -8.75
N TYR A 124 -14.80 -9.12 -8.25
CA TYR A 124 -13.83 -8.15 -8.77
C TYR A 124 -13.10 -7.42 -7.65
N ALA A 125 -11.80 -7.25 -7.83
CA ALA A 125 -11.04 -6.17 -7.22
C ALA A 125 -11.11 -4.94 -8.13
N ILE A 126 -11.24 -3.76 -7.55
CA ILE A 126 -11.42 -2.49 -8.25
C ILE A 126 -10.23 -1.61 -7.92
N VAL A 127 -9.45 -1.26 -8.95
CA VAL A 127 -8.38 -0.27 -8.90
C VAL A 127 -8.96 1.07 -9.33
N ILE A 128 -8.78 2.10 -8.51
CA ILE A 128 -9.43 3.41 -8.70
C ILE A 128 -8.46 4.35 -9.42
N ASP A 129 -8.85 4.82 -10.60
CA ASP A 129 -8.13 5.83 -11.36
C ASP A 129 -8.65 7.23 -10.97
N VAL A 130 -7.79 8.10 -10.44
CA VAL A 130 -8.15 9.42 -9.89
C VAL A 130 -7.25 10.52 -10.47
N PRO A 131 -7.70 11.79 -10.52
CA PRO A 131 -6.94 12.93 -11.06
C PRO A 131 -5.82 13.43 -10.13
N VAL A 132 -5.16 12.52 -9.41
CA VAL A 132 -4.01 12.82 -8.53
C VAL A 132 -2.82 12.01 -9.03
N MET A 133 -1.90 12.69 -9.70
CA MET A 133 -0.68 12.11 -10.24
C MET A 133 0.34 11.88 -9.14
N VAL A 134 1.12 10.81 -9.26
CA VAL A 134 2.24 10.49 -8.36
C VAL A 134 3.56 10.49 -9.13
N GLY A 135 4.57 11.16 -8.58
CA GLY A 135 5.90 11.15 -9.19
C GLY A 135 6.95 11.94 -8.43
N ILE A 136 8.20 11.45 -8.46
CA ILE A 136 9.34 12.13 -7.83
C ILE A 136 9.67 13.47 -8.48
N GLU A 137 9.28 13.67 -9.74
CA GLU A 137 9.44 14.92 -10.46
C GLU A 137 8.60 16.05 -9.84
N HIS A 138 7.47 15.73 -9.22
CA HIS A 138 6.63 16.71 -8.52
C HIS A 138 7.33 17.25 -7.27
N TYR A 139 8.21 16.46 -6.65
CA TYR A 139 8.91 16.85 -5.42
C TYR A 139 9.87 18.02 -5.63
N ALA A 140 10.43 18.17 -6.84
CA ALA A 140 11.32 19.27 -7.16
C ALA A 140 10.61 20.63 -7.09
N THR A 141 9.35 20.70 -7.54
CA THR A 141 8.58 21.95 -7.64
C THR A 141 7.59 22.14 -6.49
N GLU A 142 6.83 21.11 -6.14
CA GLU A 142 5.70 21.20 -5.20
C GLU A 142 6.06 20.76 -3.77
N LYS A 143 7.26 20.19 -3.57
CA LYS A 143 7.67 19.54 -2.29
C LYS A 143 6.73 18.42 -1.83
N THR A 144 6.00 17.82 -2.77
CA THR A 144 5.12 16.67 -2.58
C THR A 144 5.27 15.71 -3.76
N LEU A 145 5.00 14.43 -3.55
CA LEU A 145 4.91 13.44 -4.63
C LEU A 145 3.60 13.55 -5.42
N TRP A 146 2.61 14.27 -4.89
CA TRP A 146 1.25 14.30 -5.39
C TRP A 146 0.98 15.58 -6.15
N LYS A 147 0.39 15.48 -7.34
CA LYS A 147 -0.05 16.63 -8.12
C LYS A 147 -1.44 16.40 -8.69
N TYR A 148 -2.37 17.30 -8.41
CA TYR A 148 -3.68 17.27 -9.04
C TYR A 148 -3.58 17.64 -10.53
N ASP A 149 -4.22 16.85 -11.39
CA ASP A 149 -4.33 17.11 -12.82
C ASP A 149 -5.80 17.26 -13.22
N ALA A 150 -6.23 18.50 -13.48
CA ALA A 150 -7.60 18.81 -13.88
C ALA A 150 -7.98 18.28 -15.27
N SER A 151 -6.99 17.85 -16.07
CA SER A 151 -7.17 17.34 -17.43
C SER A 151 -7.13 15.82 -17.52
N HIS A 152 -6.98 15.14 -16.38
CA HIS A 152 -6.85 13.69 -16.28
C HIS A 152 -7.98 12.91 -16.97
#